data_AF-A0A9E0UJ81-F1
#
_entry.id   AF-A0A9E0UJ81-F1
#
_cell.length_a   1.000
_cell.length_b   1.000
_cell.length_c   1.000
_cell.angle_alpha   90.00
_cell.angle_beta   90.00
_cell.angle_gamma   90.00
#
_symmetry.space_group_name_H-M   'P 1'
#
loop_
_entity.id
_entity.type
_entity.pdbx_description
1 polymer ?
#
loop_
_entity_poly.entity_id
_entity_poly.type
_entity_poly.pdbx_seq_one_letter_code
_entity_poly.pdbx_strand_id
1 'polypeptide(L)'
;WSRDLAGIDRLRFTTNCLTRLRYCTADGALALKEKGTLATRPGHLIPWFQCPERRTQGDRIIFGHWSSLGYWDRDNVWGIDSGCLWGGSLTAIRLRRKRPIEPVHLPCTGYLSPKGGGD
;
A
#
# COMPACT_ATOMS: atom_id res chain seq x y z
N TRP A 1 12.45 9.80 7.37
CA TRP A 1 13.71 9.79 6.59
C TRP A 1 14.60 10.91 7.09
N SER A 2 15.89 10.65 7.36
CA SER A 2 16.88 11.70 7.61
C SER A 2 17.99 11.58 6.57
N ARG A 3 18.57 12.72 6.17
CA ARG A 3 19.75 12.76 5.29
C ARG A 3 20.98 12.14 5.95
N ASP A 4 21.00 12.09 7.27
CA ASP A 4 22.12 11.59 8.06
C ASP A 4 22.12 10.05 8.17
N LEU A 5 21.07 9.38 7.71
CA LEU A 5 21.05 7.92 7.63
C LEU A 5 22.13 7.42 6.66
N ALA A 6 22.98 6.53 7.16
CA ALA A 6 24.07 5.92 6.39
C ALA A 6 24.09 4.40 6.55
N GLY A 7 24.85 3.73 5.69
CA GLY A 7 25.11 2.28 5.76
C GLY A 7 23.83 1.43 5.90
N ILE A 8 23.85 0.53 6.88
CA ILE A 8 22.77 -0.43 7.10
C ILE A 8 21.45 0.22 7.51
N ASP A 9 21.49 1.34 8.23
CA ASP A 9 20.26 2.00 8.70
C ASP A 9 19.53 2.70 7.55
N ARG A 10 20.28 3.30 6.63
CA ARG A 10 19.74 3.81 5.36
C ARG A 10 19.10 2.69 4.54
N LEU A 11 19.79 1.56 4.43
CA LEU A 11 19.29 0.40 3.69
C LEU A 11 18.01 -0.14 4.32
N ARG A 12 17.99 -0.36 5.64
CA ARG A 12 16.82 -0.82 6.39
C ARG A 12 15.62 0.10 6.20
N PHE A 13 15.82 1.41 6.34
CA PHE A 13 14.75 2.37 6.12
C PHE A 13 14.19 2.27 4.69
N THR A 14 15.08 2.28 3.69
CA THR A 14 14.69 2.20 2.27
C THR A 14 13.92 0.91 1.98
N THR A 15 14.41 -0.23 2.44
CA THR A 15 13.74 -1.53 2.29
C THR A 15 12.37 -1.52 2.95
N ASN A 16 12.24 -1.02 4.18
CA ASN A 16 10.96 -0.94 4.86
C ASN A 16 9.97 -0.04 4.11
N CYS A 17 10.42 1.12 3.59
CA CYS A 17 9.59 1.99 2.76
C CYS A 17 9.08 1.30 1.50
N LEU A 18 9.96 0.58 0.78
CA LEU A 18 9.61 0.00 -0.53
C LEU A 18 8.81 -1.30 -0.43
N THR A 19 8.98 -2.06 0.66
CA THR A 19 8.48 -3.44 0.73
C THR A 19 7.45 -3.70 1.83
N ARG A 20 7.30 -2.78 2.78
CA ARG A 20 6.47 -3.01 3.99
C ARG A 20 5.54 -1.86 4.36
N LEU A 21 5.66 -0.72 3.70
CA LEU A 21 4.96 0.50 4.07
C LEU A 21 3.46 0.39 3.84
N ARG A 22 2.70 0.69 4.89
CA ARG A 22 1.25 0.88 4.85
C ARG A 22 0.91 2.23 5.44
N TYR A 23 1.23 2.38 6.71
CA TYR A 23 0.91 3.53 7.51
C TYR A 23 2.15 4.33 7.90
N CYS A 24 1.93 5.61 8.11
CA CYS A 24 2.86 6.51 8.77
C CYS A 24 2.18 7.18 9.96
N THR A 25 2.98 7.77 10.83
CA THR A 25 2.53 8.79 11.80
C THR A 25 2.43 10.15 11.11
N ALA A 26 1.82 11.14 11.78
CA ALA A 26 1.66 12.50 11.26
C ALA A 26 2.99 13.22 10.94
N ASP A 27 4.06 12.89 11.66
CA ASP A 27 5.43 13.39 11.44
C ASP A 27 6.21 12.57 10.38
N GLY A 28 5.55 11.59 9.73
CA GLY A 28 6.13 10.83 8.62
C GLY A 28 7.03 9.66 9.03
N ALA A 29 7.00 9.22 10.29
CA ALA A 29 7.64 7.98 10.70
C ALA A 29 6.85 6.76 10.19
N LEU A 30 7.55 5.65 9.89
CA LEU A 30 6.91 4.44 9.36
C LEU A 30 6.25 3.64 10.50
N ALA A 31 4.97 3.30 10.36
CA ALA A 31 4.26 2.43 11.28
C ALA A 31 4.22 1.00 10.70
N LEU A 32 5.18 0.17 11.10
CA LEU A 32 5.44 -1.15 10.49
C LEU A 32 4.73 -2.33 11.19
N LYS A 33 4.06 -2.11 12.32
CA LYS A 33 3.37 -3.17 13.06
C LYS A 33 1.94 -3.37 12.55
N GLU A 34 1.35 -2.32 12.02
CA GLU A 34 -0.06 -2.23 11.65
C GLU A 34 -0.27 -2.74 10.23
N LYS A 35 -1.10 -3.78 10.11
CA LYS A 35 -1.38 -4.49 8.84
C LYS A 35 -2.84 -4.40 8.40
N GLY A 36 -3.69 -3.83 9.26
CA GLY A 36 -5.14 -3.81 9.10
C GLY A 36 -5.65 -2.88 7.99
N THR A 37 -6.97 -2.90 7.82
CA THR A 37 -7.72 -2.06 6.88
C THR A 37 -7.73 -0.60 7.31
N LEU A 38 -8.19 0.30 6.45
CA LEU A 38 -8.39 1.71 6.82
C LEU A 38 -9.38 1.88 7.98
N ALA A 39 -10.37 0.99 8.11
CA ALA A 39 -11.42 1.08 9.12
C ALA A 39 -10.94 0.66 10.52
N THR A 40 -9.98 -0.26 10.61
CA THR A 40 -9.48 -0.79 11.90
C THR A 40 -8.21 -0.10 12.39
N ARG A 41 -7.74 0.92 11.67
CA ARG A 41 -6.51 1.62 11.96
C ARG A 41 -6.63 2.53 13.19
N PRO A 42 -5.59 2.63 14.04
CA PRO A 42 -5.50 3.69 15.04
C PRO A 42 -5.61 5.10 14.43
N GLY A 43 -6.40 5.98 15.04
CA GLY A 43 -6.70 7.31 14.50
C GLY A 43 -5.49 8.24 14.29
N HIS A 44 -4.38 7.99 14.98
CA HIS A 44 -3.14 8.76 14.82
C HIS A 44 -2.28 8.33 13.63
N LEU A 45 -2.59 7.19 13.01
CA LEU A 45 -1.91 6.72 11.82
C LEU A 45 -2.61 7.23 10.57
N ILE A 46 -1.84 7.39 9.51
CA ILE A 46 -2.30 7.84 8.20
C ILE A 46 -1.76 6.91 7.12
N PRO A 47 -2.52 6.59 6.05
CA PRO A 47 -1.98 5.86 4.91
C PRO A 47 -0.84 6.66 4.30
N TRP A 48 0.24 6.00 3.90
CA TRP A 48 1.44 6.70 3.40
C TRP A 48 1.13 7.66 2.25
N PHE A 49 0.13 7.34 1.41
CA PHE A 49 -0.26 8.14 0.25
C PHE A 49 -1.05 9.42 0.63
N GLN A 50 -1.56 9.48 1.86
CA GLN A 50 -2.25 10.66 2.42
C GLN A 50 -1.36 11.45 3.40
N CYS A 51 -0.08 11.09 3.53
CA CYS A 51 0.85 11.88 4.34
C CYS A 51 0.90 13.34 3.89
N PRO A 52 0.83 14.30 4.84
CA PRO A 52 1.06 15.71 4.53
C PRO A 52 2.38 15.90 3.79
N GLU A 53 2.40 16.83 2.84
CA GLU A 53 3.60 17.21 2.09
C GLU A 53 4.34 16.03 1.41
N ARG A 54 3.63 14.92 1.15
CA ARG A 54 4.18 13.80 0.39
C ARG A 54 4.72 14.31 -0.95
N ARG A 55 6.04 14.23 -1.11
CA ARG A 55 6.75 14.73 -2.30
C ARG A 55 6.25 14.14 -3.63
N THR A 56 5.68 12.95 -3.58
CA THR A 56 5.18 12.23 -4.75
C THR A 56 3.70 12.49 -5.06
N GLN A 57 3.05 13.49 -4.45
CA GLN A 57 1.63 13.79 -4.70
C GLN A 57 1.30 14.00 -6.18
N GLY A 58 2.23 14.57 -6.96
CA GLY A 58 2.09 14.74 -8.41
C GLY A 58 2.38 13.47 -9.23
N ASP A 59 2.97 12.44 -8.64
CA ASP A 59 3.40 11.23 -9.34
C ASP A 59 2.27 10.21 -9.42
N ARG A 60 2.15 9.54 -10.57
CA ARG A 60 1.30 8.36 -10.72
C ARG A 60 1.99 7.16 -10.09
N ILE A 61 1.53 6.72 -8.92
CA ILE A 61 2.09 5.55 -8.23
C ILE A 61 1.15 4.36 -8.36
N ILE A 62 1.69 3.20 -8.73
CA ILE A 62 0.97 1.92 -8.71
C ILE A 62 1.69 1.02 -7.72
N PHE A 63 0.96 0.40 -6.80
CA PHE A 63 1.56 -0.42 -5.76
C PHE A 63 0.69 -1.64 -5.40
N GLY A 64 1.32 -2.59 -4.72
CA GLY A 64 0.67 -3.78 -4.18
C GLY A 64 1.03 -3.97 -2.70
N HIS A 65 1.26 -5.21 -2.27
CA HIS A 65 1.64 -5.60 -0.89
C HIS A 65 0.56 -5.41 0.18
N TRP A 66 -0.30 -4.40 0.05
CA TRP A 66 -1.30 -4.04 1.03
C TRP A 66 -2.69 -4.56 0.66
N SER A 67 -2.83 -5.87 0.54
CA SER A 67 -4.10 -6.56 0.25
C SER A 67 -5.31 -6.12 1.09
N SER A 68 -5.13 -5.82 2.38
CA SER A 68 -6.20 -5.35 3.27
C SER A 68 -6.74 -3.94 2.94
N LEU A 69 -6.05 -3.18 2.08
CA LEU A 69 -6.58 -1.94 1.52
C LEU A 69 -7.66 -2.21 0.45
N GLY A 70 -7.54 -3.34 -0.26
CA GLY A 70 -8.30 -3.61 -1.47
C GLY A 70 -7.85 -2.75 -2.66
N TYR A 71 -8.69 -2.69 -3.70
CA TYR A 71 -8.45 -1.78 -4.82
C TYR A 71 -8.58 -0.33 -4.38
N TRP A 72 -7.62 0.51 -4.79
CA TRP A 72 -7.60 1.94 -4.52
C TRP A 72 -7.23 2.71 -5.78
N ASP A 73 -7.87 3.85 -6.04
CA ASP A 73 -7.65 4.67 -7.24
C ASP A 73 -7.67 6.19 -6.98
N ARG A 74 -7.42 6.60 -5.73
CA ARG A 74 -7.42 8.00 -5.28
C ARG A 74 -6.01 8.49 -4.97
N ASP A 75 -5.86 9.79 -4.69
CA ASP A 75 -4.57 10.41 -4.30
C ASP A 75 -3.44 10.30 -5.34
N ASN A 76 -3.79 10.08 -6.61
CA ASN A 76 -2.86 9.74 -7.70
C ASN A 76 -2.10 8.41 -7.44
N VAL A 77 -2.71 7.52 -6.67
CA VAL A 77 -2.19 6.21 -6.30
C VAL A 77 -3.17 5.11 -6.69
N TRP A 78 -2.66 4.03 -7.25
CA TRP A 78 -3.42 2.83 -7.63
C TRP A 78 -2.93 1.62 -6.84
N GLY A 79 -3.72 1.18 -5.86
CA GLY A 79 -3.51 -0.07 -5.15
C GLY A 79 -4.14 -1.22 -5.94
N ILE A 80 -3.32 -2.13 -6.47
CA ILE A 80 -3.80 -3.26 -7.29
C ILE A 80 -3.70 -4.61 -6.58
N ASP A 81 -3.18 -4.63 -5.35
CA ASP A 81 -3.24 -5.80 -4.49
C ASP A 81 -4.64 -5.88 -3.85
N SER A 82 -5.56 -6.50 -4.57
CA SER A 82 -6.92 -6.77 -4.11
C SER A 82 -7.06 -8.14 -3.43
N GLY A 83 -5.97 -8.68 -2.86
CA GLY A 83 -6.02 -9.85 -2.00
C GLY A 83 -6.42 -11.16 -2.70
N CYS A 84 -5.95 -11.40 -3.92
CA CYS A 84 -6.22 -12.64 -4.67
C CYS A 84 -6.00 -13.92 -3.83
N LEU A 85 -4.91 -13.99 -3.07
CA LEU A 85 -4.61 -15.13 -2.20
C LEU A 85 -5.67 -15.37 -1.12
N TRP A 86 -6.36 -14.32 -0.69
CA TRP A 86 -7.30 -14.31 0.44
C TRP A 86 -8.77 -14.39 0.01
N GLY A 87 -9.05 -14.81 -1.23
CA GLY A 87 -10.40 -14.91 -1.79
C GLY A 87 -10.90 -13.62 -2.45
N GLY A 88 -10.02 -12.62 -2.58
CA GLY A 88 -10.28 -11.42 -3.37
C GLY A 88 -10.11 -11.66 -4.87
N SER A 89 -9.49 -10.71 -5.56
CA SER A 89 -9.28 -10.77 -7.01
C SER A 89 -7.83 -10.51 -7.38
N LEU A 90 -7.44 -10.97 -8.57
CA LEU A 90 -6.28 -10.45 -9.28
C LEU A 90 -6.72 -9.21 -10.07
N THR A 91 -6.16 -8.04 -9.74
CA THR A 91 -6.54 -6.77 -10.37
C THR A 91 -5.49 -6.30 -11.36
N ALA A 92 -5.94 -5.88 -12.54
CA ALA A 92 -5.11 -5.27 -13.58
C ALA A 92 -5.67 -3.92 -14.01
N ILE A 93 -4.80 -2.99 -14.39
CA ILE A 93 -5.16 -1.68 -14.92
C ILE A 93 -4.41 -1.39 -16.23
N ARG A 94 -5.06 -0.68 -17.17
CA ARG A 94 -4.45 -0.31 -18.46
C ARG A 94 -3.89 1.12 -18.42
N LEU A 95 -2.57 1.25 -18.32
CA LEU A 95 -1.92 2.55 -18.06
C LEU A 95 -1.97 3.58 -19.20
N ARG A 96 -2.01 3.10 -20.45
CA ARG A 96 -1.97 3.96 -21.66
C ARG A 96 -3.33 4.55 -22.05
N ARG A 97 -4.42 4.21 -21.35
CA ARG A 97 -5.73 4.82 -21.63
C ARG A 97 -5.80 6.22 -21.01
N LYS A 98 -6.42 7.16 -21.74
CA LYS A 98 -6.89 8.43 -21.15
C LYS A 98 -8.01 8.10 -20.15
N ARG A 99 -8.06 8.85 -19.05
CA ARG A 99 -8.97 8.63 -17.91
C ARG A 99 -10.45 8.53 -18.36
N PRO A 100 -11.30 7.80 -17.63
CA PRO A 100 -11.00 7.04 -16.40
C PRO A 100 -10.18 5.75 -16.67
N ILE A 101 -9.34 5.36 -15.70
CA ILE A 101 -8.68 4.05 -15.73
C ILE A 101 -9.67 3.04 -15.17
N GLU A 102 -10.19 2.16 -16.02
CA GLU A 102 -11.05 1.07 -15.60
C GLU A 102 -10.22 -0.13 -15.16
N PRO A 103 -10.42 -0.66 -13.93
CA PRO A 103 -9.78 -1.89 -13.50
C PRO A 103 -10.48 -3.12 -14.08
N VAL A 104 -9.70 -4.18 -14.29
CA VAL A 104 -10.21 -5.54 -14.52
C VAL A 104 -9.94 -6.34 -13.27
N HIS A 105 -10.98 -6.98 -12.73
CA HIS A 105 -10.90 -7.87 -11.58
C HIS A 105 -11.19 -9.30 -12.04
N LEU A 106 -10.24 -10.21 -11.82
CA LEU A 106 -10.47 -11.63 -11.99
C LEU A 106 -10.62 -12.26 -10.60
N PRO A 107 -11.83 -12.74 -10.22
CA PRO A 107 -12.03 -13.43 -8.95
C PRO A 107 -11.10 -14.63 -8.82
N CYS A 108 -10.40 -14.73 -7.69
CA CYS A 108 -9.45 -15.80 -7.47
C CYS A 108 -10.13 -16.99 -6.79
N THR A 109 -10.45 -18.02 -7.57
CA THR A 109 -11.13 -19.24 -7.08
C THR A 109 -10.19 -20.22 -6.37
N GLY A 110 -8.88 -20.15 -6.66
CA GLY A 110 -7.84 -20.95 -5.99
C GLY A 110 -7.28 -20.32 -4.72
N TYR A 111 -8.08 -19.52 -4.01
CA TYR A 111 -7.62 -18.85 -2.79
C TYR A 111 -7.28 -19.87 -1.71
N LEU A 112 -6.33 -19.50 -0.86
CA LEU A 112 -5.97 -20.31 0.29
C LEU A 112 -6.47 -19.59 1.55
N SER A 113 -6.73 -20.35 2.60
CA SER A 113 -6.77 -19.83 3.97
C SER A 113 -5.46 -20.22 4.67
N PRO A 114 -4.37 -19.44 4.51
CA PRO A 114 -3.13 -19.70 5.22
C PRO A 114 -3.39 -19.81 6.73
N LYS A 115 -2.98 -20.93 7.33
CA LYS A 115 -2.97 -21.05 8.79
C LYS A 115 -1.96 -20.04 9.35
N GLY A 116 -2.42 -19.02 10.06
CA GLY A 116 -1.56 -18.10 10.84
C GLY A 116 -1.52 -16.61 10.43
N GLY A 117 -2.45 -16.13 9.60
CA GLY A 117 -2.58 -14.69 9.31
C GLY A 117 -3.40 -13.98 10.39
N GLY A 118 -2.77 -13.58 11.49
CA GLY A 118 -3.45 -12.88 12.58
C GLY A 118 -4.04 -11.52 12.17
N ASP A 119 -5.24 -11.27 12.67
CA ASP A 119 -5.69 -9.96 13.13
C ASP A 119 -4.88 -9.53 14.37
#